data_AF-A0A353F7M4-F1
#
_entry.id   AF-A0A353F7M4-F1
#
_cell.length_a   1.000
_cell.length_b   1.000
_cell.length_c   1.000
_cell.angle_alpha   90.00
_cell.angle_beta   90.00
_cell.angle_gamma   90.00
#
_symmetry.space_group_name_H-M   'P 1'
#
loop_
_entity.id
_entity.type
_entity.pdbx_description
1 polymer ?
#
loop_
_entity_poly.entity_id
_entity_poly.type
_entity_poly.pdbx_seq_one_letter_code
_entity_poly.pdbx_strand_id
1 'polypeptide(L)'
;MGLLFINGGLNKFFNYMPVPEDIPEPMLKDFQAIMEIAWLMPLIGLAEVAGGLLILFPKTRALGALILFPVAVGILLTHIFVEPNSLLIALVIWAILLWILIDNRKKYAPLIRS
;
A
#
# COMPACT_ATOMS: atom_id res chain seq x y z
N MET A 1 5.71 -2.76 7.77
CA MET A 1 5.20 -2.33 6.45
C MET A 1 5.09 -3.49 5.47
N GLY A 2 6.17 -4.19 5.08
CA GLY A 2 6.07 -5.28 4.08
C GLY A 2 4.99 -6.34 4.37
N LEU A 3 4.94 -6.85 5.60
CA LEU A 3 3.91 -7.82 6.03
C LEU A 3 2.48 -7.26 6.01
N LEU A 4 2.29 -5.96 6.28
CA LEU A 4 0.97 -5.32 6.25
C LEU A 4 0.44 -5.24 4.82
N PHE A 5 1.28 -4.87 3.86
CA PHE A 5 0.90 -4.85 2.45
C PHE A 5 0.70 -6.25 1.87
N ILE A 6 1.51 -7.24 2.26
CA ILE A 6 1.28 -8.64 1.86
C ILE A 6 -0.07 -9.13 2.39
N ASN A 7 -0.38 -8.88 3.66
CA ASN A 7 -1.66 -9.24 4.26
C ASN A 7 -2.82 -8.51 3.54
N GLY A 8 -2.72 -7.19 3.34
CA GLY A 8 -3.73 -6.41 2.62
C GLY A 8 -3.97 -6.90 1.19
N GLY A 9 -2.92 -7.25 0.46
CA GLY A 9 -3.02 -7.73 -0.92
C GLY A 9 -3.58 -9.15 -0.99
N LEU A 10 -3.14 -10.06 -0.11
CA LEU A 10 -3.73 -11.40 -0.01
C LEU A 10 -5.21 -11.33 0.36
N ASN A 11 -5.60 -10.42 1.26
CA ASN A 11 -6.99 -10.23 1.61
C ASN A 11 -7.83 -9.78 0.40
N LYS A 12 -7.30 -8.97 -0.51
CA LYS A 12 -8.02 -8.58 -1.74
C LYS A 12 -8.29 -9.76 -2.69
N PHE A 13 -7.43 -10.79 -2.68
CA PHE A 13 -7.64 -12.00 -3.49
C PHE A 13 -8.52 -13.03 -2.79
N PHE A 14 -8.32 -13.24 -1.49
CA PHE A 14 -8.93 -14.32 -0.74
C PHE A 14 -10.13 -13.89 0.11
N ASN A 15 -10.37 -12.58 0.26
CA ASN A 15 -11.46 -11.97 1.02
C ASN A 15 -11.69 -12.62 2.39
N TYR A 16 -10.61 -12.91 3.12
CA TYR A 16 -10.69 -13.63 4.39
C TYR A 16 -10.97 -12.71 5.59
N MET A 17 -10.76 -11.39 5.45
CA MET A 17 -11.16 -10.44 6.47
C MET A 17 -12.62 -10.03 6.25
N PRO A 18 -13.47 -10.14 7.29
CA PRO A 18 -14.84 -9.68 7.20
C PRO A 18 -14.86 -8.18 6.95
N VAL A 19 -15.75 -7.78 6.05
CA VAL A 19 -16.06 -6.38 5.78
C VAL A 19 -16.74 -5.82 7.04
N PRO A 20 -16.24 -4.73 7.65
CA PRO A 20 -16.91 -4.09 8.78
C PRO A 20 -18.35 -3.71 8.40
N GLU A 21 -19.29 -3.86 9.33
CA GLU A 21 -20.70 -3.49 9.08
C GLU A 21 -20.88 -1.95 9.03
N ASP A 22 -19.94 -1.21 9.63
CA ASP A 22 -20.02 0.24 9.85
C ASP A 22 -19.22 1.05 8.81
N ILE A 23 -19.21 0.64 7.53
CA ILE A 23 -18.47 1.37 6.50
C ILE A 23 -19.24 2.63 6.09
N PRO A 24 -18.59 3.82 6.06
CA PRO A 24 -19.22 5.03 5.55
C PRO A 24 -19.75 4.87 4.13
N GLU A 25 -20.94 5.41 3.85
CA GLU A 25 -21.58 5.32 2.53
C GLU A 25 -20.70 5.80 1.36
N PRO A 26 -19.89 6.88 1.48
CA PRO A 26 -18.96 7.28 0.43
C PRO A 26 -17.90 6.21 0.11
N MET A 27 -17.40 5.53 1.16
CA MET A 27 -16.38 4.49 1.01
C MET A 27 -16.95 3.22 0.39
N LEU A 28 -18.22 2.90 0.66
CA LEU A 28 -18.93 1.82 -0.03
C LEU A 28 -19.07 2.08 -1.54
N LYS A 29 -19.41 3.31 -1.93
CA LYS A 29 -19.54 3.69 -3.36
C LYS A 29 -18.22 3.57 -4.10
N ASP A 30 -17.13 4.06 -3.50
CA ASP A 30 -15.79 3.95 -4.10
C ASP A 30 -15.33 2.49 -4.21
N PHE A 31 -15.60 1.68 -3.18
CA PHE A 31 -15.27 0.26 -3.22
C PHE A 31 -16.05 -0.48 -4.32
N GLN A 32 -17.34 -0.17 -4.49
CA GLN A 32 -18.16 -0.70 -5.58
C GLN A 32 -17.62 -0.27 -6.95
N ALA A 33 -17.26 1.00 -7.13
CA ALA A 33 -16.68 1.49 -8.38
C ALA A 33 -15.35 0.81 -8.74
N ILE A 34 -14.50 0.54 -7.73
CA ILE A 34 -13.26 -0.22 -7.92
C ILE A 34 -13.55 -1.67 -8.31
N MET A 35 -14.59 -2.28 -7.73
CA MET A 35 -15.02 -3.65 -8.02
C MET A 35 -15.67 -3.80 -9.41
N GLU A 36 -16.31 -2.75 -9.95
CA GLU A 36 -16.81 -2.73 -11.32
C GLU A 36 -15.67 -2.89 -12.35
N ILE A 37 -14.47 -2.41 -12.02
CA ILE A 37 -13.28 -2.55 -12.87
C ILE A 37 -12.62 -3.91 -12.59
N ALA A 38 -12.99 -4.91 -13.39
CA ALA A 38 -12.58 -6.30 -13.22
C ALA A 38 -11.05 -6.53 -13.05
N TRP A 39 -10.20 -5.69 -13.65
CA TRP A 39 -8.75 -5.83 -13.59
C TRP A 39 -8.08 -5.00 -12.48
N LEU A 40 -8.79 -4.04 -11.88
CA LEU A 40 -8.19 -3.07 -10.96
C LEU A 40 -7.87 -3.68 -9.59
N MET A 41 -8.81 -4.41 -9.00
CA MET A 41 -8.60 -5.10 -7.72
C MET A 41 -7.46 -6.12 -7.76
N PRO A 42 -7.39 -7.02 -8.77
CA PRO A 42 -6.24 -7.90 -8.95
C PRO A 42 -4.92 -7.16 -9.14
N LEU A 43 -4.91 -6.04 -9.88
CA LEU A 43 -3.71 -5.24 -10.10
C LEU A 43 -3.19 -4.62 -8.79
N ILE A 44 -4.10 -4.03 -7.99
CA ILE A 44 -3.76 -3.45 -6.68
C ILE A 44 -3.25 -4.53 -5.73
N GLY A 45 -3.95 -5.67 -5.64
CA GLY A 45 -3.53 -6.78 -4.80
C GLY A 45 -2.17 -7.33 -5.21
N LEU A 46 -1.90 -7.49 -6.51
CA LEU A 46 -0.60 -7.94 -7.01
C LEU A 46 0.51 -6.94 -6.68
N ALA A 47 0.27 -5.64 -6.86
CA ALA A 47 1.23 -4.59 -6.52
C ALA A 47 1.53 -4.56 -5.02
N GLU A 48 0.53 -4.77 -4.17
CA GLU A 48 0.70 -4.85 -2.72
C GLU A 48 1.49 -6.08 -2.27
N VAL A 49 1.19 -7.26 -2.83
CA VAL A 49 1.92 -8.50 -2.53
C VAL A 49 3.36 -8.41 -3.04
N ALA A 50 3.55 -8.02 -4.30
CA ALA A 50 4.87 -7.90 -4.90
C ALA A 50 5.71 -6.82 -4.21
N GLY A 51 5.13 -5.64 -3.98
CA GLY A 51 5.80 -4.55 -3.29
C GLY A 51 6.10 -4.86 -1.83
N GLY A 52 5.16 -5.50 -1.12
CA GLY A 52 5.37 -5.95 0.26
C GLY A 52 6.45 -7.01 0.38
N LEU A 53 6.51 -7.96 -0.56
CA LEU A 53 7.55 -8.99 -0.64
C LEU A 53 8.92 -8.37 -0.94
N LEU A 54 9.00 -7.41 -1.86
CA LEU A 54 10.23 -6.70 -2.18
C LEU A 54 10.72 -5.81 -1.03
N ILE A 55 9.82 -5.27 -0.19
CA ILE A 55 10.17 -4.56 1.05
C ILE A 55 10.74 -5.50 2.12
N LEU A 56 10.38 -6.78 2.10
CA LEU A 56 10.91 -7.74 3.07
C LEU A 56 12.43 -7.90 2.91
N PHE A 57 12.91 -7.99 1.67
CA PHE A 57 14.34 -8.12 1.39
C PHE A 57 15.06 -6.76 1.43
N PRO A 58 16.11 -6.60 2.26
CA PRO A 58 16.78 -5.31 2.43
C PRO A 58 17.38 -4.74 1.14
N LYS A 59 17.76 -5.59 0.18
CA LYS A 59 18.33 -5.16 -1.11
C LYS A 59 17.29 -4.58 -2.09
N THR A 60 16.04 -5.05 -2.03
CA THR A 60 14.96 -4.65 -2.97
C THR A 60 13.95 -3.70 -2.36
N ARG A 61 14.18 -3.23 -1.13
CA ARG A 61 13.25 -2.33 -0.40
C ARG A 61 12.84 -1.10 -1.17
N ALA A 62 13.80 -0.45 -1.85
CA ALA A 62 13.52 0.75 -2.63
C ALA A 62 12.62 0.45 -3.84
N LEU A 63 12.84 -0.68 -4.52
CA LEU A 63 12.00 -1.12 -5.64
C LEU A 63 10.58 -1.47 -5.16
N GLY A 64 10.46 -2.17 -4.03
CA GLY A 64 9.15 -2.47 -3.44
C GLY A 64 8.39 -1.21 -3.02
N ALA A 65 9.07 -0.22 -2.44
CA ALA A 65 8.49 1.07 -2.11
C ALA A 65 8.05 1.86 -3.35
N LEU A 66 8.79 1.76 -4.47
CA LEU A 66 8.43 2.41 -5.73
C LEU A 66 7.17 1.80 -6.36
N ILE A 67 7.01 0.48 -6.29
CA ILE A 67 5.81 -0.23 -6.76
C ILE A 67 4.59 0.11 -5.89
N LEU A 68 4.79 0.20 -4.57
CA LEU A 68 3.74 0.57 -3.63
C LEU A 68 3.38 2.05 -3.66
N PHE A 69 4.25 2.91 -4.18
CA PHE A 69 4.03 4.35 -4.22
C PHE A 69 2.71 4.77 -4.87
N PRO A 70 2.37 4.36 -6.12
CA PRO A 70 1.09 4.73 -6.74
C PRO A 70 -0.12 4.17 -5.98
N VAL A 71 -0.01 2.97 -5.40
CA VAL A 71 -1.08 2.38 -4.57
C VAL A 71 -1.28 3.19 -3.30
N ALA A 72 -0.19 3.55 -2.64
CA ALA A 72 -0.21 4.39 -1.45
C ALA A 72 -0.82 5.77 -1.76
N VAL A 73 -0.54 6.37 -2.92
CA VAL A 73 -1.16 7.65 -3.32
C VAL A 73 -2.68 7.50 -3.37
N GLY A 74 -3.18 6.42 -3.99
CA GLY A 74 -4.61 6.12 -4.00
C GLY A 74 -5.19 6.02 -2.59
N ILE A 75 -4.55 5.25 -1.71
CA ILE A 75 -4.98 5.11 -0.31
C ILE A 75 -5.05 6.49 0.38
N LEU A 76 -4.02 7.32 0.24
CA LEU A 76 -3.97 8.65 0.85
C LEU A 76 -5.08 9.56 0.33
N LEU A 77 -5.34 9.55 -0.98
CA LEU A 77 -6.42 10.33 -1.57
C LEU A 77 -7.80 9.87 -1.05
N THR A 78 -8.04 8.56 -0.97
CA THR A 78 -9.27 8.02 -0.38
C THR A 78 -9.44 8.49 1.07
N HIS A 79 -8.38 8.46 1.88
CA HIS A 79 -8.49 8.92 3.27
C HIS A 79 -8.61 10.44 3.39
N ILE A 80 -8.09 11.23 2.43
CA ILE A 80 -8.26 12.70 2.42
C ILE A 80 -9.68 13.10 2.01
N PHE A 81 -10.24 12.48 0.97
CA PHE A 81 -11.49 12.91 0.35
C PHE A 81 -12.73 12.14 0.81
N VAL A 82 -12.58 10.92 1.33
CA VAL A 82 -13.68 9.97 1.52
C VAL A 82 -13.81 9.56 2.98
N GLU A 83 -12.70 9.22 3.64
CA GLU A 83 -12.70 8.78 5.04
C GLU A 83 -11.61 9.50 5.89
N PRO A 84 -11.82 10.78 6.25
CA PRO A 84 -10.84 11.59 6.98
C PRO A 84 -10.54 11.11 8.40
N ASN A 85 -11.43 10.29 8.98
CA ASN A 85 -11.28 9.81 10.34
C ASN A 85 -10.09 8.85 10.49
N SER A 86 -9.80 8.05 9.47
CA SER A 86 -8.63 7.17 9.43
C SER A 86 -7.38 7.81 8.80
N LEU A 87 -7.42 9.10 8.43
CA LEU A 87 -6.31 9.80 7.76
C LEU A 87 -4.97 9.70 8.51
N LEU A 88 -5.00 9.71 9.84
CA LEU A 88 -3.79 9.60 10.65
C LEU A 88 -3.02 8.30 10.37
N ILE A 89 -3.72 7.17 10.20
CA ILE A 89 -3.06 5.89 9.92
C ILE A 89 -2.46 5.88 8.51
N ALA A 90 -3.17 6.45 7.54
CA ALA A 90 -2.69 6.59 6.16
C ALA A 90 -1.44 7.46 6.08
N LEU A 91 -1.41 8.59 6.82
CA LEU A 91 -0.23 9.45 6.91
C LEU A 91 0.96 8.74 7.53
N VAL A 92 0.76 7.95 8.59
CA VAL A 92 1.85 7.18 9.22
C VAL A 92 2.41 6.14 8.24
N ILE A 93 1.55 5.42 7.51
CA ILE A 93 1.97 4.47 6.48
C ILE A 93 2.78 5.18 5.38
N TRP A 94 2.30 6.35 4.93
CA TRP A 94 2.97 7.19 3.94
C TRP A 94 4.33 7.71 4.41
N ALA A 95 4.40 8.20 5.65
CA ALA A 95 5.63 8.71 6.24
C ALA A 95 6.68 7.60 6.33
N ILE A 96 6.28 6.38 6.68
CA ILE A 96 7.19 5.23 6.74
C ILE A 96 7.61 4.78 5.32
N LEU A 97 6.71 4.84 4.33
CA LEU A 97 7.04 4.54 2.93
C LEU A 97 8.08 5.53 2.37
N LEU A 98 7.88 6.84 2.61
CA LEU A 98 8.83 7.88 2.25
C LEU A 98 10.15 7.76 3.01
N TRP A 99 10.09 7.42 4.30
CA TRP A 99 11.29 7.17 5.09
C TRP A 99 12.11 6.00 4.52
N ILE A 100 11.46 4.89 4.13
CA ILE A 100 12.14 3.76 3.49
C ILE A 100 12.79 4.18 2.16
N LEU A 101 12.14 5.06 1.39
CA LEU A 101 12.66 5.57 0.13
C LEU A 101 13.89 6.49 0.34
N ILE A 102 13.88 7.31 1.38
CA ILE A 102 14.96 8.27 1.72
C ILE A 102 16.12 7.61 2.48
N ASP A 103 15.85 6.74 3.45
CA ASP A 103 16.87 6.04 4.26
C ASP A 103 17.69 5.06 3.40
N ASN A 104 17.02 4.33 2.51
CA ASN A 104 17.76 3.44 1.60
C ASN A 104 18.64 4.23 0.63
N ARG A 105 18.30 5.47 0.22
CA ARG A 105 19.20 6.30 -0.62
C ARG A 105 20.58 6.52 0.00
N LYS A 106 20.71 6.58 1.33
CA LYS A 106 21.99 6.86 2.01
C LYS A 106 22.79 5.59 2.38
N LYS A 107 22.15 4.42 2.48
CA LYS A 107 22.83 3.13 2.74
C LYS A 107 23.62 2.57 1.54
N TYR A 108 23.55 3.21 0.37
CA TYR A 108 24.28 2.80 -0.83
C TYR A 108 25.72 3.35 -0.93
N ALA A 109 26.13 4.30 -0.08
CA ALA A 109 27.47 4.90 -0.18
C ALA A 109 28.65 3.90 -0.02
N PRO A 110 28.56 2.83 0.80
CA PRO A 110 29.66 1.87 0.93
C PRO A 110 29.63 0.71 -0.08
N LEU A 111 28.49 0.40 -0.71
CA LEU A 111 28.31 -0.79 -1.55
C LEU A 111 28.62 -0.56 -3.03
N ILE A 112 28.71 0.70 -3.47
CA ILE A 112 29.17 1.07 -4.83
C ILE A 112 30.70 1.19 -4.87
N ARG A 113 31.37 1.13 -3.72
CA ARG A 113 32.82 1.19 -3.59
C ARG A 113 33.33 -0.16 -3.05
N SER A 114 33.26 -1.19 -3.87
CA SER A 114 34.10 -2.38 -3.70
C SER A 114 34.62 -2.85 -5.05
#